data_AF-A0A7Z0J0W0-F1
#
_entry.id   AF-A0A7Z0J0W0-F1
#
_cell.length_a   1.000
_cell.length_b   1.000
_cell.length_c   1.000
_cell.angle_alpha   90.00
_cell.angle_beta   90.00
_cell.angle_gamma   90.00
#
_symmetry.space_group_name_H-M   'P 1'
#
loop_
_entity.id
_entity.type
_entity.pdbx_description
1 polymer ?
#
loop_
_entity_poly.entity_id
_entity_poly.type
_entity_poly.pdbx_seq_one_letter_code
_entity_poly.pdbx_strand_id
1 'polypeptide(L)'
;MRDYVKSAGFHRHMRLLLASRFQELGWESQTGKCSFISGKRVFWLQISQSSNSLTGGKFTLNLSEGSAAAGDTRILRHLNEADRAIGKALEQNIIARLPRPDPDPDIEVVGDGGPVLVKLGDLAKANPRQWDGPSDVWLPYFSKSDLDEWAAFLLPRLERLIRPSTPEITDPMTWTKRFDRLTGLFRWR
;
A
#
# COMPACT_ATOMS: atom_id res chain seq x y z
N MET A 1 -13.92 -2.72 -25.94
CA MET A 1 -13.79 -3.77 -24.89
C MET A 1 -12.91 -3.15 -23.81
N ARG A 2 -13.30 -3.16 -22.52
CA ARG A 2 -12.51 -2.45 -21.49
C ARG A 2 -11.26 -3.28 -21.18
N ASP A 3 -10.07 -2.70 -21.39
CA ASP A 3 -8.75 -3.36 -21.24
C ASP A 3 -8.34 -3.60 -19.78
N TYR A 4 -9.28 -4.03 -18.96
CA TYR A 4 -9.04 -4.28 -17.54
C TYR A 4 -8.30 -5.60 -17.34
N VAL A 5 -7.36 -5.58 -16.40
CA VAL A 5 -6.49 -6.72 -16.15
C VAL A 5 -7.07 -7.58 -15.02
N LYS A 6 -7.34 -8.86 -15.30
CA LYS A 6 -7.67 -9.85 -14.27
C LYS A 6 -6.49 -10.00 -13.29
N SER A 7 -6.74 -10.43 -12.06
CA SER A 7 -5.71 -10.55 -11.01
C SER A 7 -4.45 -11.33 -11.42
N ALA A 8 -4.60 -12.44 -12.14
CA ALA A 8 -3.46 -13.20 -12.66
C ALA A 8 -2.65 -12.40 -13.70
N GLY A 9 -3.34 -11.71 -14.61
CA GLY A 9 -2.70 -10.83 -15.60
C GLY A 9 -2.03 -9.64 -14.93
N PHE A 10 -2.64 -9.08 -13.88
CA PHE A 10 -2.11 -7.98 -13.10
C PHE A 10 -0.76 -8.38 -12.48
N HIS A 11 -0.72 -9.50 -11.76
CA HIS A 11 0.51 -9.95 -11.10
C HIS A 11 1.58 -10.34 -12.10
N ARG A 12 1.20 -10.93 -13.23
CA ARG A 12 2.13 -11.23 -14.31
C ARG A 12 2.73 -9.95 -14.91
N HIS A 13 1.89 -8.99 -15.27
CA HIS A 13 2.31 -7.75 -15.92
C HIS A 13 3.21 -6.92 -15.01
N MET A 14 2.79 -6.68 -13.77
CA MET A 14 3.62 -5.93 -12.81
C MET A 14 4.93 -6.63 -12.50
N ARG A 15 4.96 -7.97 -12.43
CA ARG A 15 6.22 -8.70 -12.25
C ARG A 15 7.17 -8.48 -13.43
N LEU A 16 6.67 -8.52 -14.67
CA LEU A 16 7.48 -8.25 -15.86
C LEU A 16 8.12 -6.86 -15.82
N LEU A 17 7.38 -5.85 -15.34
CA LEU A 17 7.88 -4.48 -15.26
C LEU A 17 8.91 -4.27 -14.13
N LEU A 18 8.73 -4.94 -12.99
CA LEU A 18 9.50 -4.65 -11.78
C LEU A 18 10.67 -5.62 -11.54
N ALA A 19 10.62 -6.85 -12.06
CA ALA A 19 11.52 -7.92 -11.65
C ALA A 19 13.00 -7.63 -11.92
N SER A 20 13.35 -7.10 -13.10
CA SER A 20 14.76 -6.76 -13.42
C SER A 20 15.34 -5.81 -12.39
N ARG A 21 14.58 -4.75 -12.04
CA ARG A 21 15.05 -3.73 -11.12
C ARG A 21 15.18 -4.24 -9.70
N PHE A 22 14.26 -5.08 -9.24
CA PHE A 22 14.41 -5.73 -7.93
C PHE A 22 15.61 -6.67 -7.88
N GLN A 23 15.84 -7.45 -8.95
CA GLN A 23 16.99 -8.36 -9.03
C GLN A 23 18.32 -7.61 -9.02
N GLU A 24 18.44 -6.52 -9.78
CA GLU A 24 19.61 -5.61 -9.75
C GLU A 24 19.92 -5.10 -8.33
N LEU A 25 18.87 -4.91 -7.52
CA LEU A 25 18.96 -4.41 -6.16
C LEU A 25 19.12 -5.51 -5.11
N GLY A 26 19.33 -6.77 -5.53
CA GLY A 26 19.55 -7.91 -4.64
C GLY A 26 18.29 -8.44 -3.96
N TRP A 27 17.11 -8.21 -4.56
CA TRP A 27 15.84 -8.78 -4.11
C TRP A 27 15.44 -9.98 -4.96
N GLU A 28 14.83 -10.97 -4.32
CA GLU A 28 14.41 -12.21 -4.96
C GLU A 28 12.91 -12.22 -5.24
N SER A 29 12.53 -12.51 -6.49
CA SER A 29 11.12 -12.69 -6.85
C SER A 29 10.54 -13.95 -6.23
N GLN A 30 9.32 -13.84 -5.69
CA GLN A 30 8.58 -14.98 -5.12
C GLN A 30 7.59 -15.57 -6.13
N THR A 31 7.20 -16.83 -5.92
CA THR A 31 6.19 -17.53 -6.72
C THR A 31 4.77 -17.04 -6.37
N GLY A 32 3.86 -17.10 -7.35
CA GLY A 32 2.46 -16.69 -7.15
C GLY A 32 2.24 -15.18 -7.32
N LYS A 33 1.86 -14.48 -6.23
CA LYS A 33 1.61 -13.02 -6.24
C LYS A 33 2.89 -12.26 -6.63
N CYS A 34 2.75 -11.09 -7.23
CA CYS A 34 3.90 -10.24 -7.52
C CYS A 34 4.48 -9.72 -6.20
N SER A 35 5.52 -10.38 -5.71
CA SER A 35 6.23 -10.04 -4.50
C SER A 35 7.71 -10.33 -4.62
N PHE A 36 8.50 -9.56 -3.87
CA PHE A 36 9.95 -9.60 -3.84
C PHE A 36 10.41 -9.59 -2.38
N ILE A 37 11.46 -10.34 -2.05
CA ILE A 37 12.01 -10.45 -0.70
C ILE A 37 13.49 -10.05 -0.67
N SER A 38 13.92 -9.44 0.43
CA SER A 38 15.33 -9.27 0.76
C SER A 38 15.49 -9.34 2.28
N GLY A 39 16.16 -10.38 2.77
CA GLY A 39 16.25 -10.67 4.21
C GLY A 39 14.87 -10.81 4.87
N LYS A 40 14.55 -9.92 5.82
CA LYS A 40 13.26 -9.89 6.54
C LYS A 40 12.22 -8.94 5.92
N ARG A 41 12.55 -8.34 4.77
CA ARG A 41 11.69 -7.34 4.11
C ARG A 41 10.99 -7.94 2.93
N VAL A 42 9.71 -7.58 2.78
CA VAL A 42 8.88 -8.08 1.68
C VAL A 42 8.20 -6.89 1.01
N PHE A 43 8.33 -6.80 -0.31
CA PHE A 43 7.49 -5.95 -1.15
C PHE A 43 6.44 -6.85 -1.78
N TRP A 44 5.18 -6.44 -1.78
CA TRP A 44 4.15 -7.18 -2.49
C TRP A 44 3.01 -6.30 -2.99
N LEU A 45 2.48 -6.75 -4.10
CA LEU A 45 1.25 -6.25 -4.68
C LEU A 45 0.09 -7.12 -4.19
N GLN A 46 -0.96 -6.51 -3.68
CA GLN A 46 -2.15 -7.24 -3.26
C GLN A 46 -3.39 -6.69 -3.94
N ILE A 47 -4.20 -7.62 -4.44
CA ILE A 47 -5.56 -7.39 -4.91
C ILE A 47 -6.52 -8.00 -3.88
N SER A 48 -7.51 -7.23 -3.43
CA SER A 48 -8.57 -7.73 -2.55
C SER A 48 -9.39 -8.82 -3.24
N GLN A 49 -9.64 -9.91 -2.52
CA GLN A 49 -10.51 -10.99 -2.95
C GLN A 49 -12.00 -10.65 -2.73
N SER A 50 -12.31 -9.72 -1.83
CA SER A 50 -13.66 -9.16 -1.68
C SER A 50 -13.88 -8.06 -2.73
N SER A 51 -14.32 -8.49 -3.91
CA SER A 51 -14.70 -7.62 -5.02
C SER A 51 -16.11 -7.96 -5.49
N ASN A 52 -16.90 -6.97 -5.90
CA ASN A 52 -18.14 -7.20 -6.63
C ASN A 52 -18.12 -6.45 -7.97
N SER A 53 -19.18 -6.60 -8.78
CA SER A 53 -19.30 -5.96 -10.08
C SER A 53 -19.38 -4.42 -10.04
N LEU A 54 -19.73 -3.85 -8.87
CA LEU A 54 -19.83 -2.40 -8.67
C LEU A 54 -18.47 -1.80 -8.30
N THR A 55 -17.80 -2.37 -7.31
CA THR A 55 -16.60 -1.81 -6.71
C THR A 55 -15.31 -2.39 -7.28
N GLY A 56 -15.35 -3.62 -7.78
CA GLY A 56 -14.20 -4.39 -8.22
C GLY A 56 -13.20 -4.68 -7.09
N GLY A 57 -12.02 -5.17 -7.45
CA GLY A 57 -10.98 -5.51 -6.47
C GLY A 57 -10.17 -4.28 -6.04
N LYS A 58 -9.83 -4.16 -4.77
CA LYS A 58 -8.90 -3.12 -4.29
C LYS A 58 -7.47 -3.53 -4.57
N PHE A 59 -6.71 -2.69 -5.27
CA PHE A 59 -5.29 -2.86 -5.49
C PHE A 59 -4.48 -2.04 -4.49
N THR A 60 -3.43 -2.66 -3.96
CA THR A 60 -2.60 -2.09 -2.91
C THR A 60 -1.13 -2.40 -3.18
N LEU A 61 -0.29 -1.40 -2.95
CA LEU A 61 1.16 -1.47 -2.99
C LEU A 61 1.70 -1.57 -1.58
N ASN A 62 2.41 -2.65 -1.26
CA ASN A 62 2.86 -2.91 0.08
C ASN A 62 4.37 -3.20 0.19
N LEU A 63 4.94 -2.81 1.31
CA LEU A 63 6.31 -2.99 1.76
C LEU A 63 6.28 -3.22 3.27
N SER A 64 6.87 -4.31 3.76
CA SER A 64 7.02 -4.55 5.20
C SER A 64 8.46 -4.85 5.58
N GLU A 65 8.74 -4.62 6.86
CA GLU A 65 9.96 -5.00 7.55
C GLU A 65 9.56 -5.64 8.89
N GLY A 66 9.75 -6.95 9.03
CA GLY A 66 9.31 -7.68 10.23
C GLY A 66 7.78 -7.77 10.39
N SER A 67 7.29 -7.75 11.63
CA SER A 67 5.86 -7.92 11.97
C SER A 67 5.09 -6.59 11.99
N ALA A 68 5.10 -5.87 10.87
CA ALA A 68 4.42 -4.57 10.77
C ALA A 68 2.88 -4.72 10.80
N ALA A 69 2.19 -3.75 11.42
CA ALA A 69 0.74 -3.67 11.38
C ALA A 69 0.25 -3.43 9.94
N ALA A 70 -0.95 -3.92 9.59
CA ALA A 70 -1.45 -3.90 8.20
C ALA A 70 -1.40 -2.51 7.53
N GLY A 71 -1.59 -1.43 8.28
CA GLY A 71 -1.52 -0.06 7.75
C GLY A 71 -0.10 0.47 7.49
N ASP A 72 0.90 0.01 8.25
CA ASP A 72 2.30 0.44 8.09
C ASP A 72 2.95 -0.17 6.86
N THR A 73 2.29 -1.16 6.25
CA THR A 73 2.82 -1.83 5.08
C THR A 73 2.62 -1.06 3.77
N ARG A 74 1.93 0.09 3.76
CA ARG A 74 1.55 0.76 2.50
C ARG A 74 2.69 1.60 1.94
N ILE A 75 3.07 1.34 0.69
CA ILE A 75 4.35 1.85 0.14
C ILE A 75 4.48 3.38 0.16
N LEU A 76 3.38 4.10 -0.07
CA LEU A 76 3.41 5.57 -0.11
C LEU A 76 3.72 6.19 1.26
N ARG A 77 3.55 5.44 2.35
CA ARG A 77 3.94 5.89 3.70
C ARG A 77 5.45 5.89 3.92
N HIS A 78 6.18 5.05 3.17
CA HIS A 78 7.64 4.97 3.20
C HIS A 78 8.32 5.99 2.28
N LEU A 79 7.55 6.77 1.52
CA LEU A 79 8.06 7.84 0.67
C LEU A 79 8.16 9.15 1.44
N ASN A 80 9.09 10.00 1.01
CA ASN A 80 9.11 11.40 1.44
C ASN A 80 7.84 12.14 0.95
N GLU A 81 7.61 13.34 1.46
CA GLU A 81 6.39 14.10 1.17
C GLU A 81 6.20 14.40 -0.32
N ALA A 82 7.28 14.77 -1.03
CA ALA A 82 7.22 15.07 -2.45
C ALA A 82 6.82 13.84 -3.29
N ASP A 83 7.44 12.69 -3.05
CA ASP A 83 7.12 11.46 -3.77
C ASP A 83 5.74 10.89 -3.39
N ARG A 84 5.33 11.09 -2.14
CA ARG A 84 3.99 10.75 -1.67
C ARG A 84 2.93 11.58 -2.39
N ALA A 85 3.16 12.89 -2.56
CA ALA A 85 2.26 13.77 -3.30
C ALA A 85 2.12 13.33 -4.78
N ILE A 86 3.23 12.94 -5.42
CA ILE A 86 3.21 12.42 -6.80
C ILE A 86 2.39 11.11 -6.87
N GLY A 87 2.63 10.17 -5.95
CA GLY A 87 1.87 8.92 -5.89
C GLY A 87 0.38 9.14 -5.64
N LYS A 88 0.04 10.12 -4.79
CA LYS A 88 -1.35 10.54 -4.55
C LYS A 88 -2.00 11.18 -5.76
N ALA A 89 -1.27 12.02 -6.49
CA ALA A 89 -1.77 12.61 -7.74
C ALA A 89 -2.03 11.53 -8.80
N LEU A 90 -1.14 10.53 -8.94
CA LEU A 90 -1.35 9.38 -9.84
C LEU A 90 -2.62 8.60 -9.47
N GLU A 91 -2.78 8.27 -8.17
CA GLU A 91 -4.00 7.63 -7.65
C GLU A 91 -5.26 8.45 -8.00
N GLN A 92 -5.25 9.75 -7.73
CA GLN A 92 -6.38 10.64 -8.00
C GLN A 92 -6.70 10.73 -9.50
N ASN A 93 -5.68 10.80 -10.36
CA ASN A 93 -5.84 10.83 -11.81
C ASN A 93 -6.51 9.56 -12.33
N ILE A 94 -6.16 8.39 -11.81
CA ILE A 94 -6.81 7.11 -12.18
C ILE A 94 -8.26 7.10 -11.70
N ILE A 95 -8.48 7.50 -10.45
CA ILE A 95 -9.82 7.53 -9.85
C ILE A 95 -10.75 8.53 -10.54
N ALA A 96 -10.24 9.67 -11.02
CA ALA A 96 -11.06 10.70 -11.66
C ALA A 96 -11.64 10.30 -13.02
N ARG A 97 -11.14 9.22 -13.64
CA ARG A 97 -11.57 8.78 -14.98
C ARG A 97 -12.98 8.17 -15.00
N LEU A 98 -13.49 7.74 -13.84
CA LEU A 98 -14.83 7.19 -13.69
C LEU A 98 -15.44 7.65 -12.36
N PRO A 99 -16.78 7.75 -12.25
CA PRO A 99 -17.42 8.01 -10.98
C PRO A 99 -16.97 6.96 -9.96
N ARG A 100 -16.70 7.39 -8.73
CA ARG A 100 -16.46 6.43 -7.65
C ARG A 100 -17.68 5.51 -7.53
N PRO A 101 -17.53 4.17 -7.53
CA PRO A 101 -18.63 3.33 -7.08
C PRO A 101 -18.92 3.76 -5.66
N ASP A 102 -20.18 3.61 -5.27
CA ASP A 102 -20.62 4.00 -3.95
C ASP A 102 -19.61 3.45 -2.92
N PRO A 103 -18.90 4.33 -2.18
CA PRO A 103 -17.97 3.89 -1.15
C PRO A 103 -18.70 3.07 -0.08
N ASP A 104 -20.03 3.08 -0.13
CA ASP A 104 -20.99 2.54 0.79
C ASP A 104 -22.08 1.71 0.07
N PRO A 105 -21.76 0.49 -0.40
CA PRO A 105 -22.78 -0.41 -0.90
C PRO A 105 -23.65 -0.88 0.26
N ASP A 106 -24.96 -1.04 0.04
CA ASP A 106 -25.84 -1.69 1.01
C ASP A 106 -25.28 -3.09 1.34
N ILE A 107 -24.95 -3.33 2.61
CA ILE A 107 -24.47 -4.62 3.10
C ILE A 107 -25.62 -5.30 3.82
N GLU A 108 -25.95 -6.51 3.39
CA GLU A 108 -26.95 -7.34 4.07
C GLU A 108 -26.32 -7.91 5.35
N VAL A 109 -26.83 -7.48 6.50
CA VAL A 109 -26.38 -7.90 7.83
C VAL A 109 -27.50 -8.69 8.49
N VAL A 110 -27.20 -9.86 9.08
CA VAL A 110 -28.21 -10.63 9.82
C VAL A 110 -28.43 -9.97 11.17
N GLY A 111 -29.60 -9.37 11.38
CA GLY A 111 -30.06 -8.88 12.68
C GLY A 111 -31.05 -9.84 13.33
N ASP A 112 -31.41 -9.57 14.60
CA ASP A 112 -32.33 -10.39 15.41
C ASP A 112 -33.76 -10.53 14.86
N GLY A 113 -34.06 -9.92 13.70
CA GLY A 113 -35.33 -10.01 12.98
C GLY A 113 -35.23 -10.36 11.49
N GLY A 114 -34.04 -10.76 11.00
CA GLY A 114 -33.78 -11.08 9.58
C GLY A 114 -32.69 -10.21 8.95
N PRO A 115 -32.44 -10.37 7.63
CA PRO A 115 -31.45 -9.58 6.92
C PRO A 115 -31.86 -8.10 6.83
N VAL A 116 -30.97 -7.22 7.30
CA VAL A 116 -31.11 -5.76 7.25
C VAL A 116 -30.02 -5.20 6.35
N LEU A 117 -30.40 -4.38 5.37
CA LEU A 117 -29.45 -3.63 4.54
C LEU A 117 -28.96 -2.42 5.32
N VAL A 118 -27.68 -2.39 5.63
CA VAL A 118 -27.04 -1.26 6.32
C VAL A 118 -26.05 -0.60 5.39
N LYS A 119 -26.09 0.74 5.39
CA LYS A 119 -25.11 1.59 4.73
C LYS A 119 -23.81 1.62 5.55
N LEU A 120 -22.72 1.09 5.00
CA LEU A 120 -21.32 1.35 5.40
C LEU A 120 -20.99 2.84 5.69
N GLY A 121 -21.73 3.81 5.16
CA GLY A 121 -21.58 5.25 5.42
C GLY A 121 -22.04 5.63 6.82
N ASP A 122 -22.92 4.84 7.42
CA ASP A 122 -23.28 4.95 8.84
C ASP A 122 -22.15 4.40 9.75
N LEU A 123 -21.28 3.52 9.22
CA LEU A 123 -20.00 3.15 9.87
C LEU A 123 -18.93 4.24 9.74
N ALA A 124 -18.94 5.03 8.66
CA ALA A 124 -18.00 6.15 8.47
C ALA A 124 -18.20 7.28 9.48
N LYS A 125 -19.44 7.53 9.93
CA LYS A 125 -19.73 8.43 11.06
C LYS A 125 -19.14 7.94 12.38
N ALA A 126 -18.99 6.61 12.55
CA ALA A 126 -18.41 6.01 13.75
C ALA A 126 -16.87 6.01 13.74
N ASN A 127 -16.21 6.16 12.58
CA ASN A 127 -14.74 6.14 12.49
C ASN A 127 -14.16 7.00 11.34
N PRO A 128 -14.17 8.34 11.47
CA PRO A 128 -13.75 9.27 10.42
C PRO A 128 -12.28 9.14 9.99
N ARG A 129 -11.43 8.50 10.80
CA ARG A 129 -9.99 8.29 10.51
C ARG A 129 -9.72 7.14 9.54
N GLN A 130 -10.71 6.28 9.29
CA GLN A 130 -10.52 5.10 8.44
C GLN A 130 -10.51 5.47 6.95
N TRP A 131 -11.12 6.61 6.57
CA TRP A 131 -11.37 7.00 5.18
C TRP A 131 -10.39 8.02 4.57
N ASP A 132 -9.46 8.58 5.34
CA ASP A 132 -8.09 8.81 4.82
C ASP A 132 -7.38 7.46 4.72
N GLY A 133 -8.00 6.58 3.94
CA GLY A 133 -7.53 5.24 3.73
C GLY A 133 -6.14 5.31 3.09
N PRO A 134 -5.25 4.36 3.40
CA PRO A 134 -4.04 4.20 2.62
C PRO A 134 -4.40 4.16 1.13
N SER A 135 -3.53 4.68 0.26
CA SER A 135 -3.77 4.74 -1.19
C SER A 135 -4.18 3.37 -1.74
N ASP A 136 -5.46 3.25 -2.05
CA ASP A 136 -6.12 2.03 -2.45
C ASP A 136 -6.87 2.37 -3.73
N VAL A 137 -6.37 1.85 -4.85
CA VAL A 137 -6.95 2.12 -6.16
C VAL A 137 -7.78 0.92 -6.57
N TRP A 138 -8.98 1.14 -7.10
CA TRP A 138 -9.88 0.06 -7.49
C TRP A 138 -9.55 -0.47 -8.89
N LEU A 139 -9.55 -1.79 -9.05
CA LEU A 139 -9.29 -2.49 -10.31
C LEU A 139 -10.21 -2.13 -11.48
N PRO A 140 -11.50 -1.75 -11.30
CA PRO A 140 -12.30 -1.22 -12.41
C PRO A 140 -11.75 0.06 -13.04
N TYR A 141 -10.75 0.70 -12.42
CA TYR A 141 -10.04 1.83 -13.00
C TYR A 141 -8.72 1.46 -13.64
N PHE A 142 -8.23 0.23 -13.45
CA PHE A 142 -6.93 -0.20 -13.96
C PHE A 142 -7.01 -0.81 -15.35
N SER A 143 -6.51 -0.07 -16.31
CA SER A 143 -5.98 -0.60 -17.57
C SER A 143 -4.54 -1.10 -17.40
N LYS A 144 -4.03 -1.77 -18.44
CA LYS A 144 -2.60 -2.09 -18.52
C LYS A 144 -1.72 -0.81 -18.48
N SER A 145 -2.17 0.28 -19.10
CA SER A 145 -1.47 1.57 -19.07
C SER A 145 -1.34 2.12 -17.65
N ASP A 146 -2.36 1.93 -16.81
CA ASP A 146 -2.30 2.37 -15.41
C ASP A 146 -1.24 1.59 -14.63
N LEU A 147 -1.07 0.30 -14.93
CA LEU A 147 0.01 -0.51 -14.37
C LEU A 147 1.39 -0.02 -14.82
N ASP A 148 1.50 0.39 -16.09
CA ASP A 148 2.73 0.98 -16.63
C ASP A 148 3.04 2.32 -15.94
N GLU A 149 2.04 3.18 -15.72
CA GLU A 149 2.19 4.44 -14.97
C GLU A 149 2.64 4.19 -13.52
N TRP A 150 2.05 3.22 -12.83
CA TRP A 150 2.48 2.83 -11.49
C TRP A 150 3.90 2.26 -11.46
N ALA A 151 4.29 1.45 -12.46
CA ALA A 151 5.66 0.97 -12.55
C ALA A 151 6.65 2.12 -12.82
N ALA A 152 6.32 3.04 -13.72
CA ALA A 152 7.12 4.23 -14.00
C ALA A 152 7.28 5.13 -12.76
N PHE A 153 6.23 5.22 -11.93
CA PHE A 153 6.32 5.87 -10.63
C PHE A 153 7.25 5.11 -9.67
N LEU A 154 7.14 3.79 -9.57
CA LEU A 154 7.87 2.98 -8.59
C LEU A 154 9.35 2.83 -8.90
N LEU A 155 9.71 2.51 -10.15
CA LEU A 155 11.07 2.18 -10.58
C LEU A 155 12.17 3.16 -10.11
N PRO A 156 12.05 4.49 -10.30
CA PRO A 156 13.06 5.46 -9.85
C PRO A 156 13.07 5.65 -8.33
N ARG A 157 12.11 5.08 -7.61
CA ARG A 157 11.96 5.19 -6.15
C ARG A 157 12.36 3.92 -5.43
N LEU A 158 12.52 2.80 -6.14
CA LEU A 158 12.78 1.49 -5.54
C LEU A 158 14.02 1.50 -4.65
N GLU A 159 15.16 2.02 -5.09
CA GLU A 159 16.39 2.10 -4.27
C GLU A 159 16.17 2.79 -2.92
N ARG A 160 15.38 3.87 -2.89
CA ARG A 160 15.09 4.62 -1.66
C ARG A 160 14.07 3.87 -0.79
N LEU A 161 13.04 3.29 -1.41
CA LEU A 161 12.02 2.49 -0.74
C LEU A 161 12.60 1.23 -0.08
N ILE A 162 13.53 0.57 -0.77
CA ILE A 162 14.14 -0.68 -0.33
C ILE A 162 15.43 -0.47 0.46
N ARG A 163 15.87 0.78 0.69
CA ARG A 163 16.93 1.06 1.66
C ARG A 163 16.42 0.64 3.04
N PRO A 164 17.19 -0.11 3.85
CA PRO A 164 16.79 -0.43 5.21
C PRO A 164 16.45 0.83 5.98
N SER A 165 15.37 0.79 6.77
CA SER A 165 15.08 1.85 7.71
C SER A 165 16.26 1.90 8.69
N THR A 166 16.99 3.02 8.76
CA THR A 166 17.98 3.16 9.83
C THR A 166 17.23 3.07 11.17
N PRO A 167 17.73 2.32 12.17
CA PRO A 167 17.07 2.18 13.47
C PRO A 167 16.87 3.51 14.23
N GLU A 168 17.39 4.62 13.71
CA GLU A 168 17.18 5.98 14.21
C GLU A 168 15.80 6.57 13.85
N ILE A 169 15.04 5.94 12.96
CA ILE A 169 13.71 6.42 12.51
C ILE A 169 12.56 5.65 13.17
N THR A 170 12.80 4.44 13.68
CA THR A 170 11.75 3.52 14.16
C THR A 170 11.50 3.52 15.67
N ASP A 171 12.30 4.23 16.46
CA ASP A 171 12.05 4.34 17.91
C ASP A 171 12.51 5.73 18.44
N PRO A 172 11.58 6.67 18.72
CA PRO A 172 11.91 7.96 19.34
C PRO A 172 12.60 7.80 20.71
N MET A 173 12.52 6.61 21.31
CA MET A 173 13.04 6.30 22.65
C MET A 173 14.50 5.81 22.63
N THR A 174 15.08 5.54 21.45
CA THR A 174 16.51 5.19 21.35
C THR A 174 17.42 6.43 21.41
N TRP A 175 16.88 7.61 21.08
CA TRP A 175 17.59 8.90 21.20
C TRP A 175 17.84 9.30 22.65
N THR A 176 16.84 9.13 23.54
CA THR A 176 16.98 9.43 24.97
C THR A 176 18.04 8.56 25.64
N LYS A 177 18.10 7.25 25.32
CA LYS A 177 19.12 6.35 25.88
C LYS A 177 20.55 6.67 25.43
N ARG A 178 20.74 7.18 24.21
CA ARG A 178 22.07 7.60 23.72
C ARG A 178 22.51 8.93 24.34
N PHE A 179 21.60 9.87 24.54
CA PHE A 179 21.90 11.15 25.21
C PHE A 179 22.19 10.96 26.71
N ASP A 180 21.44 10.09 27.41
CA ASP A 180 21.69 9.79 28.83
C ASP A 180 23.07 9.14 29.07
N ARG A 181 23.54 8.32 28.11
CA ARG A 181 24.90 7.77 28.17
C ARG A 181 25.99 8.81 27.97
N LEU A 182 25.73 9.84 27.16
CA LEU A 182 26.69 10.93 26.92
C LEU A 182 26.70 11.92 28.09
N THR A 183 25.56 12.24 28.69
CA THR A 183 25.49 13.14 29.87
C THR A 183 25.96 12.46 31.16
N GLY A 184 25.88 11.13 31.25
CA GLY A 184 26.45 10.35 32.36
C GLY A 184 27.99 10.37 32.41
N LEU A 185 28.66 10.49 31.26
CA LEU A 185 30.13 10.60 31.19
C LEU A 185 30.66 11.98 31.62
N PHE A 186 29.82 13.02 31.60
CA PHE A 186 30.20 14.38 32.02
C PHE A 186 29.80 14.72 33.47
N ARG A 187 29.24 13.76 34.23
CA ARG A 187 28.85 13.95 35.64
C ARG A 187 29.85 13.42 36.68
N TRP A 188 31.05 13.03 36.26
CA TRP A 188 32.16 12.75 37.16
C TRP A 188 33.32 13.71 36.89
N ARG A 189 33.22 14.91 37.47
CA ARG A 189 34.33 15.72 37.97
C ARG A 189 33.80 16.66 39.04
#